data_AF-A0A525W2B8-F1
#
_entry.id   AF-A0A525W2B8-F1
#
_cell.length_a   1.000
_cell.length_b   1.000
_cell.length_c   1.000
_cell.angle_alpha   90.00
_cell.angle_beta   90.00
_cell.angle_gamma   90.00
#
_symmetry.space_group_name_H-M   'P 1'
#
loop_
_entity.id
_entity.type
_entity.pdbx_description
1 polymer ?
#
loop_
_entity_poly.entity_id
_entity_poly.type
_entity_poly.pdbx_seq_one_letter_code
_entity_poly.pdbx_strand_id
1 'polypeptide(L)'
;MGCTRLSVDSIFMMPHLGVLSTINEKAATDVFVRDCMIYLGTCVAPIGQGKDGDLCADCEITWPDGKTTKEQLRFGELRLFPLESGKQATIKVQPAKGVNMGAGAGVAVTKEVHGGVVGLLLDGRGRPLRLPADQPGRVTALRKWFNVVGLYPGPSIER
;
A
#
# COMPACT_ATOMS: atom_id res chain seq x y z
N MET A 1 -0.43 3.20 12.60
CA MET A 1 0.31 2.60 11.47
C MET A 1 -0.37 1.30 11.08
N GLY A 2 -0.60 1.06 9.79
CA GLY A 2 -1.36 -0.11 9.31
C GLY A 2 -2.17 0.17 8.05
N CYS A 3 -2.58 1.42 7.85
CA CYS A 3 -3.24 1.91 6.64
C CYS A 3 -2.67 3.30 6.33
N THR A 4 -2.17 3.51 5.11
CA THR A 4 -1.46 4.73 4.72
C THR A 4 -1.80 5.09 3.29
N ARG A 5 -2.24 6.33 3.06
CA ARG A 5 -2.44 6.87 1.72
C ARG A 5 -1.09 7.28 1.12
N LEU A 6 -0.81 6.82 -0.09
CA LEU A 6 0.41 7.10 -0.82
C LEU A 6 0.14 8.17 -1.88
N SER A 7 1.07 9.10 -2.03
CA SER A 7 1.08 10.11 -3.08
C SER A 7 2.52 10.37 -3.54
N VAL A 8 2.65 10.95 -4.73
CA VAL A 8 3.93 11.33 -5.33
C VAL A 8 3.86 12.77 -5.83
N ASP A 9 4.98 13.48 -5.76
CA ASP A 9 5.19 14.72 -6.51
C ASP A 9 5.57 14.33 -7.95
N SER A 10 4.66 14.64 -8.88
CA SER A 10 4.78 14.23 -10.27
C SER A 10 5.66 15.14 -11.13
N ILE A 11 5.92 16.36 -10.69
CA ILE A 11 6.62 17.40 -11.48
C ILE A 11 7.96 17.79 -10.82
N PHE A 12 8.28 17.22 -9.64
CA PHE A 12 9.50 17.51 -8.88
C PHE A 12 9.63 18.99 -8.50
N MET A 13 8.48 19.61 -8.17
CA MET A 13 8.41 21.02 -7.81
C MET A 13 8.54 21.25 -6.30
N MET A 14 8.44 20.21 -5.47
CA MET A 14 8.44 20.35 -4.01
C MET A 14 9.64 21.16 -3.45
N PRO A 15 10.89 21.02 -3.93
CA PRO A 15 11.99 21.87 -3.46
C PRO A 15 11.80 23.35 -3.81
N HIS A 16 11.30 23.66 -5.01
CA HIS A 16 11.07 25.03 -5.48
C HIS A 16 9.87 25.68 -4.77
N LEU A 17 8.82 24.90 -4.50
CA LEU A 17 7.67 25.36 -3.73
C LEU A 17 8.03 25.68 -2.27
N GLY A 18 9.06 25.02 -1.73
CA GLY A 18 9.64 25.38 -0.43
C GLY A 18 10.31 26.76 -0.41
N VAL A 19 10.89 27.21 -1.53
CA VAL A 19 11.40 28.59 -1.66
C VAL A 19 10.25 29.57 -1.89
N LEU A 20 9.28 29.21 -2.74
CA LEU A 20 8.11 30.06 -2.99
C LEU A 20 7.28 30.31 -1.73
N SER A 21 7.18 29.33 -0.82
CA SER A 21 6.37 29.44 0.39
C SER A 21 6.87 30.52 1.34
N THR A 22 8.16 30.88 1.32
CA THR A 22 8.69 32.00 2.14
C THR A 22 8.23 33.36 1.64
N ILE A 23 7.73 33.44 0.40
CA ILE A 23 7.21 34.65 -0.24
C ILE A 23 5.68 34.63 -0.23
N ASN A 24 5.07 33.52 -0.64
CA ASN A 24 3.63 33.33 -0.71
C ASN A 24 3.26 31.86 -0.46
N GLU A 25 3.04 31.54 0.82
CA GLU A 25 2.65 30.22 1.29
C GLU A 25 1.38 29.68 0.61
N LYS A 26 0.37 30.53 0.41
CA LYS A 26 -0.90 30.12 -0.19
C LYS A 26 -0.72 29.68 -1.64
N ALA A 27 0.00 30.47 -2.44
CA ALA A 27 0.27 30.14 -3.84
C ALA A 27 1.10 28.85 -3.95
N ALA A 28 2.13 28.69 -3.11
CA ALA A 28 2.93 27.47 -3.08
C ALA A 28 2.09 26.23 -2.73
N THR A 29 1.18 26.36 -1.77
CA THR A 29 0.27 25.29 -1.35
C THR A 29 -0.74 24.94 -2.44
N ASP A 30 -1.37 25.94 -3.07
CA ASP A 30 -2.33 25.73 -4.15
C ASP A 30 -1.68 24.99 -5.33
N VAL A 31 -0.49 25.41 -5.78
CA VAL A 31 0.25 24.74 -6.85
C VAL A 31 0.64 23.31 -6.45
N PHE A 32 1.08 23.11 -5.21
CA PHE A 32 1.45 21.78 -4.74
C PHE A 32 0.27 20.80 -4.78
N VAL A 33 -0.87 21.20 -4.21
CA VAL A 33 -2.03 20.32 -4.05
C VAL A 33 -2.75 20.07 -5.38
N ARG A 34 -2.80 21.08 -6.25
CA ARG A 34 -3.57 21.01 -7.51
C ARG A 34 -2.76 20.46 -8.67
N ASP A 35 -1.48 20.85 -8.77
CA ASP A 35 -0.69 20.62 -9.97
C ASP A 35 0.39 19.54 -9.77
N CYS A 36 0.90 19.35 -8.55
CA CYS A 36 2.03 18.45 -8.32
C CYS A 36 1.62 17.10 -7.72
N MET A 37 0.66 17.09 -6.80
CA MET A 37 0.31 15.92 -6.00
C MET A 37 -0.56 14.92 -6.77
N ILE A 38 0.00 13.74 -7.05
CA ILE A 38 -0.76 12.60 -7.58
C ILE A 38 -0.96 11.58 -6.46
N TYR A 39 -2.22 11.25 -6.18
CA TYR A 39 -2.57 10.16 -5.26
C TYR A 39 -2.39 8.80 -5.94
N LEU A 40 -1.55 7.96 -5.36
CA LEU A 40 -1.34 6.58 -5.83
C LEU A 40 -2.42 5.65 -5.30
N GLY A 41 -2.90 5.89 -4.09
CA GLY A 41 -3.97 5.12 -3.46
C GLY A 41 -3.65 4.81 -2.01
N THR A 42 -4.08 3.66 -1.49
CA THR A 42 -3.89 3.28 -0.09
C THR A 42 -3.13 1.96 0.04
N CYS A 43 -2.12 1.96 0.90
CA CYS A 43 -1.39 0.77 1.32
C CYS A 43 -1.82 0.34 2.73
N VAL A 44 -2.28 -0.89 2.85
CA VAL A 44 -2.66 -1.54 4.12
C VAL A 44 -1.58 -2.55 4.47
N ALA A 45 -0.81 -2.26 5.51
CA ALA A 45 0.39 -3.02 5.85
C ALA A 45 0.45 -3.34 7.35
N PRO A 46 0.04 -4.55 7.76
CA PRO A 46 0.09 -4.97 9.15
C PRO A 46 1.52 -5.01 9.71
N ILE A 47 1.63 -4.77 11.02
CA ILE A 47 2.89 -4.86 11.77
C ILE A 47 2.97 -6.22 12.44
N GLY A 48 3.94 -7.03 12.04
CA GLY A 48 4.12 -8.37 12.58
C GLY A 48 5.11 -9.20 11.79
N GLN A 49 5.38 -10.39 12.31
CA GLN A 49 6.26 -11.40 11.70
C GLN A 49 5.53 -12.74 11.66
N GLY A 50 5.83 -13.53 10.64
CA GLY A 50 5.35 -14.91 10.47
C GLY A 50 6.20 -15.62 9.42
N LYS A 51 5.97 -16.92 9.22
CA LYS A 51 6.65 -17.66 8.15
C LYS A 51 6.00 -17.32 6.81
N ASP A 52 6.75 -17.44 5.72
CA ASP A 52 6.18 -17.23 4.38
C ASP A 52 4.96 -18.14 4.16
N GLY A 53 3.85 -17.57 3.71
CA GLY A 53 2.58 -18.27 3.51
C GLY A 53 1.66 -18.38 4.73
N ASP A 54 2.14 -18.11 5.94
CA ASP A 54 1.31 -18.06 7.15
C ASP A 54 0.25 -16.95 7.04
N LEU A 55 -0.88 -17.10 7.72
CA LEU A 55 -1.92 -16.08 7.76
C LEU A 55 -1.41 -14.81 8.46
N CYS A 56 -1.47 -13.66 7.78
CA CYS A 56 -1.14 -12.35 8.33
C CYS A 56 -2.41 -11.63 8.82
N ALA A 57 -3.44 -11.55 7.98
CA ALA A 57 -4.73 -10.98 8.32
C ALA A 57 -5.83 -11.47 7.38
N ASP A 58 -7.06 -11.60 7.88
CA ASP A 58 -8.25 -11.67 7.05
C ASP A 58 -8.74 -10.25 6.76
N CYS A 59 -9.06 -9.97 5.50
CA CYS A 59 -9.48 -8.67 5.01
C CYS A 59 -10.86 -8.78 4.36
N GLU A 60 -11.75 -7.87 4.71
CA GLU A 60 -13.06 -7.72 4.09
C GLU A 60 -13.15 -6.32 3.51
N ILE A 61 -13.25 -6.21 2.19
CA ILE A 61 -13.28 -4.95 1.46
C ILE A 61 -14.68 -4.73 0.91
N THR A 62 -15.34 -3.66 1.34
CA THR A 62 -16.59 -3.17 0.77
C THR A 62 -16.27 -2.08 -0.23
N TRP A 63 -16.52 -2.38 -1.50
CA TRP A 63 -16.24 -1.54 -2.67
C TRP A 63 -17.27 -0.42 -2.84
N PRO A 64 -16.98 0.61 -3.67
CA PRO A 64 -17.91 1.72 -3.91
C PRO A 64 -19.27 1.31 -4.48
N ASP A 65 -19.34 0.18 -5.17
CA ASP A 65 -20.57 -0.41 -5.74
C ASP A 65 -21.39 -1.21 -4.70
N GLY A 66 -20.91 -1.28 -3.45
CA GLY A 66 -21.51 -2.05 -2.38
C GLY A 66 -21.13 -3.54 -2.38
N LYS A 67 -20.35 -4.02 -3.35
CA LYS A 67 -19.86 -5.40 -3.37
C LYS A 67 -18.84 -5.60 -2.25
N THR A 68 -18.93 -6.73 -1.55
CA THR A 68 -17.95 -7.11 -0.54
C THR A 68 -17.07 -8.25 -1.05
N THR A 69 -15.75 -8.12 -0.87
CA THR A 69 -14.76 -9.15 -1.19
C THR A 69 -14.00 -9.56 0.06
N LYS A 70 -13.88 -10.87 0.29
CA LYS A 70 -13.12 -11.44 1.42
C LYS A 70 -11.81 -11.99 0.90
N GLU A 71 -10.73 -11.57 1.53
CA GLU A 71 -9.36 -11.84 1.10
C GLU A 71 -8.52 -12.26 2.30
N GLN A 72 -7.63 -13.23 2.10
CA GLN A 72 -6.65 -13.61 3.09
C GLN A 72 -5.31 -13.03 2.69
N LEU A 73 -4.76 -12.15 3.54
CA LEU A 73 -3.40 -11.67 3.41
C LEU A 73 -2.46 -12.62 4.15
N ARG A 74 -1.47 -13.14 3.44
CA ARG A 74 -0.44 -14.05 3.95
C ARG A 74 0.89 -13.34 4.08
N PHE A 75 1.73 -13.85 4.98
CA PHE A 75 3.08 -13.37 5.12
C PHE A 75 3.90 -13.61 3.84
N GLY A 76 4.64 -12.59 3.41
CA GLY A 76 5.49 -12.63 2.22
C GLY A 76 4.76 -12.36 0.89
N GLU A 77 3.48 -11.99 0.91
CA GLU A 77 2.74 -11.62 -0.29
C GLU A 77 2.38 -10.13 -0.37
N LEU A 78 2.12 -9.69 -1.60
CA LEU A 78 1.45 -8.44 -1.90
C LEU A 78 0.16 -8.79 -2.63
N ARG A 79 -0.89 -8.00 -2.42
CA ARG A 79 -2.09 -8.02 -3.25
C ARG A 79 -2.45 -6.61 -3.66
N LEU A 80 -2.66 -6.39 -4.95
CA LEU A 80 -3.06 -5.10 -5.49
C LEU A 80 -4.46 -5.22 -6.07
N PHE A 81 -5.35 -4.32 -5.66
CA PHE A 81 -6.71 -4.25 -6.14
C PHE A 81 -6.96 -2.89 -6.82
N PRO A 82 -7.67 -2.88 -7.95
CA PRO A 82 -8.04 -1.63 -8.61
C PRO A 82 -9.01 -0.84 -7.72
N LEU A 83 -8.67 0.42 -7.44
CA LEU A 83 -9.54 1.39 -6.80
C LEU A 83 -9.26 2.76 -7.41
N GLU A 84 -10.17 3.21 -8.27
CA GLU A 84 -9.97 4.41 -9.08
C GLU A 84 -9.79 5.68 -8.25
N SER A 85 -9.09 6.65 -8.82
CA SER A 85 -8.92 7.98 -8.20
C SER A 85 -10.28 8.61 -7.88
N GLY A 86 -10.39 9.19 -6.69
CA GLY A 86 -11.63 9.79 -6.18
C GLY A 86 -12.66 8.80 -5.63
N LYS A 87 -12.46 7.48 -5.79
CA LYS A 87 -13.30 6.45 -5.17
C LYS A 87 -12.77 6.08 -3.77
N GLN A 88 -13.69 5.59 -2.94
CA GLN A 88 -13.41 5.19 -1.57
C GLN A 88 -14.02 3.83 -1.29
N ALA A 89 -13.32 3.02 -0.51
CA ALA A 89 -13.79 1.72 -0.05
C ALA A 89 -13.62 1.63 1.47
N THR A 90 -14.39 0.74 2.10
CA THR A 90 -14.19 0.41 3.52
C THR A 90 -13.49 -0.93 3.62
N ILE A 91 -12.38 -0.99 4.36
CA ILE A 91 -11.70 -2.24 4.67
C ILE A 91 -11.82 -2.56 6.16
N LYS A 92 -12.24 -3.78 6.47
CA LYS A 92 -12.15 -4.39 7.78
C LYS A 92 -11.03 -5.41 7.78
N VAL A 93 -10.08 -5.27 8.69
CA VAL A 93 -8.90 -6.13 8.79
C VAL A 93 -8.91 -6.81 10.15
N GLN A 94 -8.94 -8.14 10.14
CA GLN A 94 -8.77 -8.99 11.30
C GLN A 94 -7.34 -9.56 11.28
N PRO A 95 -6.39 -8.96 12.03
CA PRO A 95 -5.02 -9.45 12.05
C PRO A 95 -4.92 -10.79 12.79
N ALA A 96 -3.96 -11.61 12.39
CA ALA A 96 -3.60 -12.84 13.08
C ALA A 96 -3.02 -12.57 14.48
N LYS A 97 -2.90 -13.63 15.29
CA LYS A 97 -2.34 -13.55 16.64
C LYS A 97 -0.90 -13.01 16.59
N GLY A 98 -0.64 -11.90 17.27
CA GLY A 98 0.67 -11.24 17.28
C GLY A 98 0.89 -10.22 16.15
N VAL A 99 -0.08 -10.03 15.26
CA VAL A 99 -0.07 -9.00 14.21
C VAL A 99 -0.88 -7.79 14.68
N ASN A 100 -0.37 -6.58 14.45
CA ASN A 100 -0.94 -5.32 14.91
C ASN A 100 -1.22 -4.38 13.73
N MET A 101 -2.40 -3.78 13.70
CA MET A 101 -2.83 -2.79 12.70
C MET A 101 -2.91 -1.35 13.24
N GLY A 102 -2.26 -1.10 14.38
CA GLY A 102 -2.22 0.17 15.09
C GLY A 102 -3.18 0.27 16.28
N ALA A 103 -4.05 -0.73 16.50
CA ALA A 103 -5.01 -0.78 17.61
C ALA A 103 -4.67 -1.85 18.69
N GLY A 104 -3.53 -2.53 18.55
CA GLY A 104 -3.15 -3.66 19.39
C GLY A 104 -3.04 -4.96 18.61
N ALA A 105 -2.33 -5.95 19.16
CA ALA A 105 -2.14 -7.23 18.50
C ALA A 105 -3.45 -8.03 18.46
N GLY A 106 -3.82 -8.56 17.29
CA GLY A 106 -5.05 -9.34 17.09
C GLY A 106 -6.35 -8.52 17.11
N VAL A 107 -6.26 -7.19 17.28
CA VAL A 107 -7.45 -6.32 17.35
C VAL A 107 -7.91 -5.96 15.94
N ALA A 108 -9.18 -6.23 15.64
CA ALA A 108 -9.80 -5.86 14.38
C ALA A 108 -9.79 -4.34 14.18
N VAL A 109 -9.55 -3.89 12.96
CA VAL A 109 -9.67 -2.47 12.59
C VAL A 109 -10.53 -2.31 11.36
N THR A 110 -11.37 -1.27 11.35
CA THR A 110 -12.08 -0.83 10.16
C THR A 110 -11.55 0.54 9.76
N LYS A 111 -11.23 0.71 8.47
CA LYS A 111 -10.70 1.95 7.91
C LYS A 111 -11.31 2.24 6.56
N GLU A 112 -11.49 3.51 6.27
CA GLU A 112 -11.73 3.99 4.91
C GLU A 112 -10.39 4.00 4.16
N VAL A 113 -10.42 3.57 2.90
CA VAL A 113 -9.27 3.57 1.99
C VAL A 113 -9.62 4.35 0.73
N HIS A 114 -8.65 5.10 0.22
CA HIS A 114 -8.83 5.95 -0.94
C HIS A 114 -8.13 5.34 -2.16
N GLY A 115 -8.82 5.40 -3.29
CA GLY A 115 -8.24 5.08 -4.57
C GLY A 115 -7.21 6.09 -5.04
N GLY A 116 -6.62 5.76 -6.18
CA GLY A 116 -5.62 6.59 -6.84
C GLY A 116 -5.22 5.96 -8.15
N VAL A 117 -4.12 6.43 -8.73
CA VAL A 117 -3.61 5.92 -10.01
C VAL A 117 -3.23 4.43 -9.94
N VAL A 118 -2.87 3.92 -8.75
CA VAL A 118 -2.48 2.52 -8.53
C VAL A 118 -3.61 1.72 -7.86
N GLY A 119 -4.25 2.27 -6.83
CA GLY A 119 -5.38 1.63 -6.13
C GLY A 119 -5.07 1.18 -4.70
N LEU A 120 -5.64 0.04 -4.29
CA LEU A 120 -5.52 -0.49 -2.92
C LEU A 120 -4.49 -1.62 -2.87
N LEU A 121 -3.40 -1.42 -2.14
CA LEU A 121 -2.35 -2.41 -1.92
C LEU A 121 -2.47 -3.01 -0.52
N LEU A 122 -2.54 -4.33 -0.43
CA LEU A 122 -2.34 -5.08 0.81
C LEU A 122 -0.89 -5.59 0.86
N ASP A 123 -0.15 -5.20 1.89
CA ASP A 123 1.27 -5.50 2.06
C ASP A 123 1.48 -6.46 3.24
N GLY A 124 1.57 -7.75 2.92
CA GLY A 124 1.79 -8.84 3.86
C GLY A 124 3.27 -9.21 4.03
N ARG A 125 4.22 -8.44 3.51
CA ARG A 125 5.65 -8.83 3.52
C ARG A 125 6.28 -8.92 4.92
N GLY A 126 5.54 -8.50 5.95
CA GLY A 126 5.99 -8.48 7.33
C GLY A 126 6.80 -7.22 7.67
N ARG A 127 6.73 -6.82 8.93
CA ARG A 127 7.42 -5.63 9.46
C ARG A 127 8.10 -5.98 10.78
N PRO A 128 9.44 -5.85 10.91
CA PRO A 128 10.38 -5.41 9.87
C PRO A 128 10.44 -6.36 8.66
N LEU A 129 10.72 -5.84 7.47
CA LEU A 129 10.83 -6.66 6.26
C LEU A 129 12.00 -7.63 6.40
N ARG A 130 11.75 -8.94 6.24
CA ARG A 130 12.79 -9.97 6.23
C ARG A 130 12.83 -10.65 4.87
N LEU A 131 13.97 -10.52 4.19
CA LEU A 131 14.23 -11.23 2.94
C LEU A 131 14.93 -12.55 3.24
N PRO A 132 14.75 -13.58 2.37
CA PRO A 132 15.59 -14.76 2.40
C PRO A 132 17.09 -14.38 2.35
N ALA A 133 17.89 -15.08 3.16
CA ALA A 133 19.32 -14.84 3.24
C ALA A 133 20.03 -15.30 1.95
N ASP A 134 19.59 -16.43 1.41
CA ASP A 134 20.09 -16.98 0.16
C ASP A 134 19.62 -16.13 -1.03
N GLN A 135 20.52 -15.97 -2.00
CA GLN A 135 20.26 -15.16 -3.19
C GLN A 135 19.10 -15.71 -4.05
N PRO A 136 18.98 -17.02 -4.33
CA PRO A 136 17.89 -17.56 -5.14
C PRO A 136 16.50 -17.30 -4.53
N GLY A 137 16.35 -17.54 -3.23
CA GLY A 137 15.11 -17.28 -2.49
C GLY A 137 14.75 -15.80 -2.50
N ARG A 138 15.73 -14.92 -2.30
CA ARG A 138 15.52 -13.47 -2.34
C ARG A 138 15.04 -12.99 -3.73
N VAL A 139 15.65 -13.48 -4.80
CA VAL A 139 15.24 -13.15 -6.17
C VAL A 139 13.81 -13.63 -6.42
N THR A 140 13.48 -14.85 -6.01
CA THR A 140 12.12 -15.41 -6.16
C THR A 140 11.07 -14.55 -5.46
N ALA A 141 11.33 -14.13 -4.21
CA ALA A 141 10.43 -13.26 -3.45
C ALA A 141 10.23 -11.89 -4.14
N LEU A 142 11.31 -11.27 -4.60
CA LEU A 142 11.24 -9.98 -5.30
C LEU A 142 10.46 -10.08 -6.61
N ARG A 143 10.70 -11.12 -7.41
CA ARG A 143 9.99 -11.37 -8.66
C ARG A 143 8.48 -11.54 -8.44
N LYS A 144 8.09 -12.28 -7.40
CA LYS A 144 6.69 -12.41 -6.99
C LYS A 144 6.05 -11.03 -6.73
N TRP A 145 6.75 -10.15 -6.02
CA TRP A 145 6.24 -8.81 -5.72
C TRP A 145 6.20 -7.89 -6.94
N PHE A 146 7.21 -7.96 -7.82
CA PHE A 146 7.27 -7.19 -9.06
C PHE A 146 6.09 -7.52 -9.98
N ASN A 147 5.75 -8.81 -10.09
CA ASN A 147 4.61 -9.26 -10.89
C ASN A 147 3.28 -8.70 -10.35
N VAL A 148 3.09 -8.71 -9.02
CA VAL A 148 1.85 -8.19 -8.41
C VAL A 148 1.64 -6.70 -8.70
N VAL A 149 2.71 -5.91 -8.65
CA VAL A 149 2.62 -4.45 -8.86
C VAL A 149 2.86 -4.03 -10.32
N GLY A 150 3.04 -5.00 -11.23
CA GLY A 150 3.32 -4.73 -12.64
C GLY A 150 4.59 -3.89 -12.85
N LEU A 151 5.63 -4.10 -12.04
CA LEU A 151 6.81 -3.22 -12.02
C LEU A 151 7.55 -3.17 -13.37
N TYR A 152 7.53 -4.27 -14.12
CA TYR A 152 8.16 -4.39 -15.42
C TYR A 152 7.14 -4.84 -16.48
N PRO A 153 7.19 -4.29 -17.70
CA PRO A 153 6.32 -4.71 -18.80
C PRO A 153 6.74 -6.09 -19.33
N GLY A 154 5.85 -7.09 -19.26
CA GLY A 154 5.99 -8.38 -19.96
C GLY A 154 7.22 -9.22 -19.53
N PRO A 155 7.47 -10.40 -20.16
CA PRO A 155 8.29 -11.48 -19.60
C PRO A 155 9.78 -11.17 -19.68
N SER A 156 10.24 -10.23 -18.85
CA SER A 156 11.64 -9.88 -18.67
C SER A 156 12.23 -10.49 -17.38
N ILE A 157 11.43 -11.31 -16.68
CA ILE A 157 11.75 -11.94 -15.38
C ILE A 157 12.16 -13.43 -15.54
N GLU A 158 12.57 -13.87 -16.72
CA GLU A 158 13.01 -15.26 -16.99
C GLU A 158 14.52 -15.44 -17.22
N ARG A 159 15.36 -14.43 -17.00
CA ARG A 159 16.83 -14.57 -17.08
C ARG A 159 17.51 -14.34 -15.76
#